data_AF-A0A657B4C2-F1
#
_entry.id   AF-A0A657B4C2-F1
#
_cell.length_a   1.000
_cell.length_b   1.000
_cell.length_c   1.000
_cell.angle_alpha   90.00
_cell.angle_beta   90.00
_cell.angle_gamma   90.00
#
_symmetry.space_group_name_H-M   'P 1'
#
loop_
_entity.id
_entity.type
_entity.pdbx_description
1 polymer ?
#
loop_
_entity_poly.entity_id
_entity_poly.type
_entity_poly.pdbx_seq_one_letter_code
_entity_poly.pdbx_strand_id
1 'polypeptide(L)'
;MFGEATKEQVDEVFEWVVDDSELTIEAIDIGGVGLAEASSSNTSEDATSSAKPAPVVEESAPSQVVAEKPQTTAAKAEPKAKHQAKAESASIRVGTDKVDSLINMVGELVITQSMLGELGRNFTVDKLPRLMEGLEQLNNHTRELQESVMRIRMLPISFAFSRFPRLVHDTSKQLGKHVELELLGEQTELDKTVMERIGDPLVHR
;
A
#
# COMPACT_ATOMS: atom_id res chain seq x y z
N MET A 1 11.34 -11.50 -32.71
CA MET A 1 12.07 -10.29 -33.16
C MET A 1 13.29 -10.22 -32.25
N PHE A 2 14.47 -10.59 -32.76
CA PHE A 2 15.70 -10.58 -31.97
C PHE A 2 16.28 -9.17 -32.03
N GLY A 3 16.49 -8.54 -30.88
CA GLY A 3 17.07 -7.20 -30.78
C GLY A 3 18.57 -7.28 -30.54
N GLU A 4 19.35 -6.46 -31.24
CA GLU A 4 20.78 -6.26 -30.99
C GLU A 4 20.95 -5.34 -29.77
N ALA A 5 20.70 -5.86 -28.57
CA ALA A 5 20.99 -5.13 -27.34
C ALA A 5 22.39 -5.50 -26.85
N THR A 6 23.26 -4.50 -26.62
CA THR A 6 24.55 -4.73 -25.97
C THR A 6 24.36 -4.88 -24.46
N LYS A 7 25.31 -5.55 -23.78
CA LYS A 7 25.28 -5.71 -22.32
C LYS A 7 25.18 -4.36 -21.59
N GLU A 8 25.84 -3.33 -22.12
CA GLU A 8 25.84 -1.97 -21.59
C GLU A 8 24.43 -1.33 -21.59
N GLN A 9 23.63 -1.59 -22.62
CA GLN A 9 22.24 -1.11 -22.70
C GLN A 9 21.33 -1.82 -21.71
N VAL A 10 21.61 -3.09 -21.43
CA VAL A 10 20.90 -3.83 -20.37
C VAL A 10 21.26 -3.23 -19.02
N ASP A 11 22.55 -3.01 -18.75
CA ASP A 11 23.02 -2.47 -17.47
C ASP A 11 22.47 -1.05 -17.19
N GLU A 12 22.37 -0.18 -18.20
CA GLU A 12 21.75 1.17 -18.07
C GLU A 12 20.27 1.10 -17.63
N VAL A 13 19.50 0.17 -18.20
CA VAL A 13 18.07 0.00 -17.87
C VAL A 13 17.87 -0.50 -16.43
N PHE A 14 18.85 -1.24 -15.89
CA PHE A 14 18.78 -1.83 -14.55
C PHE A 14 19.59 -1.08 -13.49
N GLU A 15 20.16 0.09 -13.82
CA GLU A 15 20.97 0.93 -12.92
C GLU A 15 20.23 1.28 -11.61
N TRP A 16 18.91 1.44 -11.67
CA TRP A 16 18.07 1.81 -10.53
C TRP A 16 17.83 0.68 -9.51
N VAL A 17 18.30 -0.55 -9.76
CA VAL A 17 18.12 -1.73 -8.86
C VAL A 17 19.45 -2.28 -8.34
N VAL A 18 20.59 -1.72 -8.74
CA VAL A 18 21.93 -2.28 -8.46
C VAL A 18 22.26 -2.34 -6.97
N ASP A 19 21.71 -1.42 -6.16
CA ASP A 19 21.96 -1.38 -4.72
C ASP A 19 21.09 -2.37 -3.90
N ASP A 20 20.00 -2.90 -4.49
CA ASP A 20 19.02 -3.75 -3.80
C ASP A 20 18.89 -5.16 -4.42
N SER A 21 19.69 -5.52 -5.44
CA SER A 21 19.57 -6.82 -6.13
C SER A 21 20.86 -7.34 -6.76
N GLU A 22 21.09 -8.65 -6.65
CA GLU A 22 22.12 -9.36 -7.43
C GLU A 22 21.60 -9.67 -8.84
N LEU A 23 22.12 -8.98 -9.87
CA LEU A 23 21.75 -9.19 -11.27
C LEU A 23 22.69 -10.24 -11.92
N THR A 24 22.13 -11.33 -12.44
CA THR A 24 22.87 -12.33 -13.23
C THR A 24 22.36 -12.35 -14.67
N ILE A 25 23.23 -12.08 -15.64
CA ILE A 25 22.90 -12.06 -17.08
C ILE A 25 23.50 -13.30 -17.74
N GLU A 26 22.65 -14.19 -18.24
CA GLU A 26 23.04 -15.36 -19.03
C GLU A 26 22.63 -15.20 -20.49
N ALA A 27 23.56 -15.46 -21.41
CA ALA A 27 23.26 -15.51 -22.83
C ALA A 27 22.57 -16.83 -23.16
N ILE A 28 21.36 -16.76 -23.70
CA ILE A 28 20.66 -17.96 -24.19
C ILE A 28 21.24 -18.30 -25.57
N ASP A 29 22.05 -19.37 -25.63
CA ASP A 29 22.46 -19.97 -26.89
C ASP A 29 21.27 -20.71 -27.51
N ILE A 30 20.57 -20.05 -28.43
CA ILE A 30 19.62 -20.69 -29.34
C ILE A 30 20.38 -21.18 -30.59
N GLY A 31 21.36 -22.04 -30.34
CA GLY A 31 22.11 -22.75 -31.36
C GLY A 31 21.28 -23.87 -31.99
N GLY A 32 20.83 -23.64 -33.22
CA GLY A 32 20.67 -24.68 -34.25
C GLY A 32 19.63 -25.78 -33.99
N VAL A 33 18.47 -25.66 -34.65
CA VAL A 33 17.58 -26.79 -34.91
C VAL A 33 18.33 -27.84 -35.74
N GLY A 34 18.74 -28.95 -35.11
CA GLY A 34 19.45 -30.05 -35.77
C GLY A 34 19.18 -31.38 -35.08
N LEU A 35 18.52 -32.30 -35.80
CA LEU A 35 18.31 -33.70 -35.40
C LEU A 35 19.65 -34.41 -35.16
N ALA A 36 19.87 -34.98 -33.97
CA ALA A 36 20.59 -36.24 -33.76
C ALA A 36 20.52 -36.70 -32.28
N GLU A 37 20.56 -38.01 -32.11
CA GLU A 37 20.33 -38.83 -30.93
C GLU A 37 21.36 -38.69 -29.80
N ALA A 38 20.91 -38.85 -28.54
CA ALA A 38 21.55 -39.59 -27.44
C ALA A 38 20.66 -39.43 -26.19
N SER A 39 19.99 -40.44 -25.66
CA SER A 39 20.51 -41.59 -24.89
C SER A 39 21.30 -41.20 -23.63
N SER A 40 20.62 -41.41 -22.51
CA SER A 40 21.10 -42.03 -21.26
C SER A 40 21.93 -41.26 -20.24
N SER A 41 21.50 -41.48 -18.97
CA SER A 41 22.20 -41.35 -17.67
C SER A 41 22.59 -39.92 -17.26
N ASN A 42 22.16 -39.38 -16.11
CA ASN A 42 22.25 -40.00 -14.78
C ASN A 42 21.25 -39.35 -13.79
N THR A 43 20.48 -40.18 -13.07
CA THR A 43 19.69 -39.80 -11.89
C THR A 43 20.20 -40.61 -10.72
N SER A 44 20.74 -39.94 -9.70
CA SER A 44 21.01 -40.36 -8.32
C SER A 44 21.49 -39.05 -7.63
N GLU A 45 21.05 -38.63 -6.45
CA GLU A 45 20.69 -39.37 -5.25
C GLU A 45 19.54 -38.74 -4.47
N ASP A 46 18.74 -39.64 -3.95
CA ASP A 46 17.76 -39.52 -2.88
C ASP A 46 18.48 -39.29 -1.54
N ALA A 47 18.04 -38.32 -0.75
CA ALA A 47 18.37 -38.21 0.67
C ALA A 47 17.08 -37.92 1.45
N THR A 48 16.44 -39.01 1.83
CA THR A 48 15.37 -39.12 2.81
C THR A 48 15.84 -38.65 4.19
N SER A 49 15.07 -37.77 4.84
CA SER A 49 15.07 -37.70 6.31
C SER A 49 13.70 -37.32 6.85
N SER A 50 13.10 -38.31 7.51
CA SER A 50 11.82 -38.31 8.19
C SER A 50 11.94 -37.67 9.59
N ALA A 51 10.93 -36.90 10.03
CA ALA A 51 10.43 -36.89 11.42
C ALA A 51 9.31 -35.86 11.67
N LYS A 52 8.12 -36.37 12.02
CA LYS A 52 7.07 -35.77 12.88
C LYS A 52 6.35 -36.99 13.52
N PRO A 53 5.52 -36.90 14.59
CA PRO A 53 5.09 -35.73 15.38
C PRO A 53 4.95 -35.95 16.90
N ALA A 54 4.71 -34.88 17.68
CA ALA A 54 3.63 -34.79 18.68
C ALA A 54 3.68 -33.45 19.48
N PRO A 55 2.54 -33.02 20.07
CA PRO A 55 2.22 -31.63 20.36
C PRO A 55 2.29 -31.26 21.85
N VAL A 56 2.34 -29.97 22.17
CA VAL A 56 1.92 -29.44 23.47
C VAL A 56 0.96 -28.27 23.23
N VAL A 57 -0.29 -28.54 23.57
CA VAL A 57 -1.36 -27.57 23.84
C VAL A 57 -1.12 -27.08 25.26
N GLU A 58 -1.06 -25.77 25.48
CA GLU A 58 -1.32 -25.22 26.81
C GLU A 58 -2.28 -24.05 26.70
N GLU A 59 -3.48 -24.35 27.16
CA GLU A 59 -4.62 -23.49 27.36
C GLU A 59 -4.47 -22.72 28.67
N SER A 60 -4.80 -21.43 28.66
CA SER A 60 -4.94 -20.64 29.89
C SER A 60 -6.00 -19.56 29.66
N ALA A 61 -7.22 -19.88 30.08
CA ALA A 61 -8.29 -18.91 30.33
C ALA A 61 -8.33 -18.60 31.85
N PRO A 62 -9.24 -17.73 32.34
CA PRO A 62 -8.95 -16.33 32.65
C PRO A 62 -9.07 -16.04 34.16
N SER A 63 -8.55 -14.89 34.62
CA SER A 63 -8.82 -14.40 35.98
C SER A 63 -9.41 -13.00 36.01
N GLN A 64 -10.25 -12.81 37.02
CA GLN A 64 -11.39 -11.91 37.09
C GLN A 64 -11.06 -10.48 37.53
N VAL A 65 -11.94 -9.60 37.07
CA VAL A 65 -12.45 -8.34 37.65
C VAL A 65 -12.34 -8.26 39.18
N VAL A 66 -11.72 -7.19 39.71
CA VAL A 66 -12.23 -6.41 40.86
C VAL A 66 -11.79 -4.95 40.72
N ALA A 67 -12.76 -4.06 40.89
CA ALA A 67 -12.62 -2.61 40.89
C ALA A 67 -12.12 -2.09 42.24
N GLU A 68 -11.28 -1.05 42.23
CA GLU A 68 -11.26 -0.10 43.35
C GLU A 68 -10.76 1.29 42.91
N LYS A 69 -11.58 2.31 43.21
CA LYS A 69 -11.27 3.74 43.20
C LYS A 69 -11.61 4.23 44.61
N PRO A 70 -10.80 5.08 45.24
CA PRO A 70 -11.24 6.48 45.39
C PRO A 70 -10.11 7.54 45.32
N GLN A 71 -10.44 8.68 44.67
CA GLN A 71 -10.24 10.09 45.07
C GLN A 71 -9.36 10.39 46.31
N THR A 72 -8.46 11.39 46.43
CA THR A 72 -8.40 12.80 45.99
C THR A 72 -7.06 13.42 46.45
N THR A 73 -6.48 14.39 45.70
CA THR A 73 -5.99 15.73 46.15
C THR A 73 -4.92 16.31 45.23
N ALA A 74 -5.01 17.63 45.05
CA ALA A 74 -4.26 18.46 44.11
C ALA A 74 -2.85 18.84 44.62
N ALA A 75 -1.90 18.98 43.70
CA ALA A 75 -0.83 19.97 43.82
C ALA A 75 -0.23 20.34 42.44
N LYS A 76 -0.17 21.64 42.23
CA LYS A 76 0.29 22.42 41.09
C LYS A 76 1.81 22.32 40.89
N ALA A 77 2.26 22.02 39.67
CA ALA A 77 3.57 22.41 39.16
C ALA A 77 3.55 22.48 37.61
N GLU A 78 3.77 23.68 37.10
CA GLU A 78 3.94 24.03 35.69
C GLU A 78 5.44 23.95 35.29
N PRO A 79 5.83 24.02 34.00
CA PRO A 79 6.28 22.86 33.26
C PRO A 79 7.78 22.89 32.93
N LYS A 80 8.46 21.73 32.96
CA LYS A 80 9.74 21.55 32.29
C LYS A 80 9.50 21.10 30.85
N ALA A 81 9.72 22.03 29.93
CA ALA A 81 9.85 21.76 28.50
C ALA A 81 10.92 20.68 28.27
N LYS A 82 10.46 19.50 27.86
CA LYS A 82 11.28 18.54 27.12
C LYS A 82 10.71 18.52 25.71
N HIS A 83 11.37 19.24 24.81
CA HIS A 83 11.25 18.97 23.37
C HIS A 83 11.82 17.58 23.14
N GLN A 84 10.94 16.57 23.24
CA GLN A 84 11.18 15.33 22.52
C GLN A 84 10.90 15.66 21.06
N ALA A 85 11.96 15.66 20.25
CA ALA A 85 11.85 15.52 18.81
C ALA A 85 11.08 14.23 18.57
N LYS A 86 9.76 14.36 18.40
CA LYS A 86 8.88 13.28 18.03
C LYS A 86 9.29 12.95 16.60
N ALA A 87 9.98 11.82 16.42
CA ALA A 87 10.07 11.21 15.11
C ALA A 87 8.63 11.14 14.59
N GLU A 88 8.36 11.90 13.54
CA GLU A 88 7.05 11.98 12.91
C GLU A 88 6.78 10.63 12.25
N SER A 89 6.37 9.65 13.06
CA SER A 89 5.56 8.55 12.55
C SER A 89 4.26 9.20 12.07
N ALA A 90 4.23 9.58 10.79
CA ALA A 90 3.09 10.19 10.14
C ALA A 90 1.97 9.15 10.05
N SER A 91 1.27 8.94 11.17
CA SER A 91 0.13 8.04 11.23
C SER A 91 -1.04 8.71 10.49
N ILE A 92 -1.41 8.15 9.35
CA ILE A 92 -2.60 8.58 8.60
C ILE A 92 -3.80 7.85 9.19
N ARG A 93 -4.79 8.59 9.67
CA ARG A 93 -6.07 8.01 10.10
C ARG A 93 -6.93 7.78 8.86
N VAL A 94 -7.22 6.52 8.59
CA VAL A 94 -8.08 6.10 7.47
C VAL A 94 -9.39 5.62 8.06
N GLY A 95 -10.51 5.98 7.43
CA GLY A 95 -11.81 5.42 7.80
C GLY A 95 -11.85 3.91 7.58
N THR A 96 -12.42 3.17 8.53
CA THR A 96 -12.55 1.70 8.46
C THR A 96 -13.25 1.26 7.18
N ASP A 97 -14.27 2.00 6.75
CA ASP A 97 -15.05 1.71 5.54
C ASP A 97 -14.19 1.69 4.26
N LYS A 98 -13.16 2.55 4.18
CA LYS A 98 -12.25 2.59 3.03
C LYS A 98 -11.33 1.36 3.00
N VAL A 99 -10.91 0.89 4.18
CA VAL A 99 -10.09 -0.31 4.32
C VAL A 99 -10.92 -1.55 3.98
N ASP A 100 -12.15 -1.63 4.48
CA ASP A 100 -13.07 -2.74 4.21
C ASP A 100 -13.40 -2.84 2.71
N SER A 101 -13.62 -1.70 2.04
CA SER A 101 -13.81 -1.66 0.58
C SER A 101 -12.60 -2.19 -0.18
N LEU A 102 -11.38 -1.87 0.27
CA LEU A 102 -10.16 -2.39 -0.34
C LEU A 102 -10.04 -3.90 -0.15
N ILE A 103 -10.36 -4.42 1.04
CA ILE A 103 -10.36 -5.86 1.32
C ILE A 103 -11.34 -6.59 0.39
N ASN A 104 -12.53 -6.04 0.17
CA ASN A 104 -13.50 -6.61 -0.76
C ASN A 104 -12.94 -6.65 -2.19
N MET A 105 -12.34 -5.55 -2.67
CA MET A 105 -11.73 -5.50 -4.00
C MET A 105 -10.59 -6.50 -4.17
N VAL A 106 -9.75 -6.66 -3.15
CA VAL A 106 -8.68 -7.68 -3.16
C VAL A 106 -9.29 -9.08 -3.20
N GLY A 107 -10.38 -9.33 -2.46
CA GLY A 107 -11.11 -10.59 -2.49
C GLY A 107 -11.62 -10.92 -3.89
N GLU A 108 -12.30 -9.97 -4.55
CA GLU A 108 -12.79 -10.13 -5.91
C GLU A 108 -11.65 -10.34 -6.92
N LEU A 109 -10.53 -9.63 -6.75
CA LEU A 109 -9.33 -9.81 -7.59
C LEU A 109 -8.76 -11.23 -7.48
N VAL A 110 -8.62 -11.77 -6.25
CA VAL A 110 -8.11 -13.13 -6.00
C VAL A 110 -9.04 -14.20 -6.57
N ILE A 111 -10.36 -14.00 -6.50
CA ILE A 111 -11.35 -14.89 -7.11
C ILE A 111 -11.17 -14.91 -8.64
N THR A 112 -11.07 -13.75 -9.28
CA THR A 112 -10.86 -13.64 -10.72
C THR A 112 -9.53 -14.29 -11.14
N GLN A 113 -8.44 -14.03 -10.42
CA GLN A 113 -7.15 -14.67 -10.67
C GLN A 113 -7.21 -16.20 -10.56
N SER A 114 -7.92 -16.72 -9.55
CA SER A 114 -8.11 -18.15 -9.37
C SER A 114 -8.90 -18.78 -10.52
N MET A 115 -9.97 -18.09 -10.96
CA MET A 115 -10.78 -18.50 -12.11
C MET A 115 -9.96 -18.54 -13.41
N LEU A 116 -9.13 -17.52 -13.66
CA LEU A 116 -8.21 -17.49 -14.81
C LEU A 116 -7.16 -18.60 -14.72
N GLY A 117 -6.59 -18.84 -13.54
CA GLY A 117 -5.62 -19.90 -13.32
C GLY A 117 -6.19 -21.31 -13.54
N GLU A 118 -7.45 -21.53 -13.17
CA GLU A 118 -8.17 -22.77 -13.51
C GLU A 118 -8.44 -22.89 -15.01
N LEU A 119 -8.87 -21.80 -15.64
CA LEU A 119 -9.14 -21.76 -17.07
C LEU A 119 -7.87 -22.05 -17.90
N GLY A 120 -6.72 -21.54 -17.44
CA GLY A 120 -5.41 -21.77 -18.06
C GLY A 120 -4.91 -23.21 -17.93
N ARG A 121 -5.17 -23.90 -16.79
CA ARG A 121 -4.72 -25.28 -16.56
C ARG A 121 -5.30 -26.29 -17.56
N ASN A 122 -6.53 -26.08 -18.01
CA ASN A 122 -7.21 -26.93 -18.99
C ASN A 122 -7.59 -26.11 -20.24
N PHE A 123 -6.67 -25.31 -20.77
CA PHE A 123 -6.96 -24.38 -21.85
C PHE A 123 -7.24 -25.10 -23.17
N THR A 124 -8.28 -24.64 -23.86
CA THR A 124 -8.68 -25.08 -25.20
C THR A 124 -9.16 -23.86 -25.99
N VAL A 125 -9.08 -23.90 -27.32
CA VAL A 125 -9.37 -22.72 -28.17
C VAL A 125 -10.82 -22.22 -28.02
N ASP A 126 -11.76 -23.12 -27.75
CA ASP A 126 -13.16 -22.82 -27.42
C ASP A 126 -13.33 -22.01 -26.13
N LYS A 127 -12.34 -22.02 -25.23
CA LYS A 127 -12.33 -21.23 -23.97
C LYS A 127 -11.69 -19.86 -24.13
N LEU A 128 -11.14 -19.53 -25.30
CA LEU A 128 -10.52 -18.24 -25.57
C LEU A 128 -11.46 -17.05 -25.29
N PRO A 129 -12.76 -17.07 -25.65
CA PRO A 129 -13.67 -15.96 -25.32
C PRO A 129 -13.81 -15.75 -23.82
N ARG A 130 -13.92 -16.84 -23.04
CA ARG A 130 -14.03 -16.79 -21.58
C ARG A 130 -12.74 -16.28 -20.92
N LEU A 131 -11.58 -16.58 -21.50
CA LEU A 131 -10.29 -16.06 -21.05
C LEU A 131 -10.21 -14.55 -21.28
N MET A 132 -10.64 -14.08 -22.46
CA MET A 132 -10.67 -12.64 -22.78
C MET A 132 -11.60 -11.88 -21.82
N GLU A 133 -12.80 -12.40 -21.57
CA GLU A 133 -13.74 -11.83 -20.59
C GLU A 133 -13.14 -11.77 -19.18
N GLY A 134 -12.52 -12.86 -18.75
CA GLY A 134 -11.86 -12.90 -17.44
C GLY A 134 -10.68 -11.91 -17.32
N LEU A 135 -9.93 -11.69 -18.41
CA LEU A 135 -8.83 -10.72 -18.44
C LEU A 135 -9.37 -9.27 -18.39
N GLU A 136 -10.49 -9.01 -19.04
CA GLU A 136 -11.18 -7.71 -18.94
C GLU A 136 -11.69 -7.46 -17.52
N GLN A 137 -12.31 -8.46 -16.88
CA GLN A 137 -12.71 -8.39 -15.47
C GLN A 137 -11.51 -8.11 -14.56
N LEU A 138 -10.39 -8.80 -14.77
CA LEU A 138 -9.15 -8.57 -14.02
C LEU A 138 -8.66 -7.11 -14.16
N ASN A 139 -8.69 -6.57 -15.38
CA ASN A 139 -8.29 -5.18 -15.65
C ASN A 139 -9.21 -4.20 -14.92
N ASN A 140 -10.53 -4.42 -14.98
CA ASN A 140 -11.51 -3.59 -14.30
C ASN A 140 -11.31 -3.61 -12.77
N HIS A 141 -11.17 -4.79 -12.16
CA HIS A 141 -10.91 -4.91 -10.71
C HIS A 141 -9.58 -4.23 -10.32
N THR A 142 -8.56 -4.32 -11.16
CA THR A 142 -7.26 -3.67 -10.91
C THR A 142 -7.37 -2.14 -10.95
N ARG A 143 -8.13 -1.58 -11.90
CA ARG A 143 -8.38 -0.13 -11.97
C ARG A 143 -9.15 0.36 -10.76
N GLU A 144 -10.21 -0.34 -10.38
CA GLU A 144 -11.00 0.03 -9.21
C GLU A 144 -10.19 -0.10 -7.91
N LEU A 145 -9.31 -1.11 -7.79
CA LEU A 145 -8.35 -1.19 -6.69
C LEU A 145 -7.43 0.03 -6.65
N GLN A 146 -6.88 0.45 -7.79
CA GLN A 146 -6.03 1.64 -7.88
C GLN A 146 -6.79 2.90 -7.43
N GLU A 147 -8.03 3.08 -7.87
CA GLU A 147 -8.88 4.21 -7.46
C GLU A 147 -9.19 4.18 -5.96
N SER A 148 -9.48 3.00 -5.41
CA SER A 148 -9.75 2.82 -3.97
C SER A 148 -8.53 3.17 -3.12
N VAL A 149 -7.33 2.75 -3.55
CA VAL A 149 -6.05 3.12 -2.93
C VAL A 149 -5.84 4.64 -2.95
N MET A 150 -6.16 5.31 -4.06
CA MET A 150 -6.10 6.77 -4.13
C MET A 150 -7.06 7.43 -3.13
N ARG A 151 -8.27 6.88 -2.97
CA ARG A 151 -9.29 7.39 -2.03
C ARG A 151 -8.88 7.27 -0.55
N ILE A 152 -8.07 6.26 -0.21
CA ILE A 152 -7.53 6.07 1.15
C ILE A 152 -6.59 7.22 1.55
N ARG A 153 -5.84 7.78 0.60
CA ARG A 153 -4.93 8.91 0.85
C ARG A 153 -5.68 10.23 1.11
N MET A 154 -6.98 10.30 0.81
CA MET A 154 -7.74 11.54 0.92
C MET A 154 -7.97 11.95 2.38
N LEU A 155 -7.84 13.25 2.64
CA LEU A 155 -8.03 13.91 3.93
C LEU A 155 -9.06 15.05 3.80
N PRO A 156 -9.89 15.31 4.83
CA PRO A 156 -10.80 16.45 4.85
C PRO A 156 -10.11 17.81 4.61
N ILE A 157 -10.68 18.68 3.79
CA ILE A 157 -10.12 20.00 3.50
C ILE A 157 -10.08 20.94 4.72
N SER A 158 -10.88 20.66 5.75
CA SER A 158 -10.81 21.33 7.05
C SER A 158 -9.39 21.40 7.63
N PHE A 159 -8.54 20.40 7.38
CA PHE A 159 -7.15 20.41 7.81
C PHE A 159 -6.36 21.61 7.25
N ALA A 160 -6.57 21.96 5.97
CA ALA A 160 -5.97 23.16 5.37
C ALA A 160 -6.60 24.46 5.90
N PHE A 161 -7.91 24.47 6.17
CA PHE A 161 -8.62 25.67 6.60
C PHE A 161 -8.42 26.03 8.08
N SER A 162 -7.88 25.12 8.89
CA SER A 162 -7.69 25.27 10.35
C SER A 162 -7.02 26.59 10.80
N ARG A 163 -6.25 27.24 9.92
CA ARG A 163 -5.50 28.48 10.21
C ARG A 163 -6.23 29.75 9.77
N PHE A 164 -7.23 29.65 8.90
CA PHE A 164 -7.95 30.79 8.32
C PHE A 164 -8.73 31.64 9.32
N PRO A 165 -9.45 31.08 10.32
CA PRO A 165 -10.18 31.90 11.28
C PRO A 165 -9.28 32.90 12.01
N ARG A 166 -8.08 32.45 12.39
CA ARG A 166 -7.09 33.30 13.05
C ARG A 166 -6.51 34.34 12.10
N LEU A 167 -6.14 33.95 10.88
CA LEU A 167 -5.60 34.87 9.88
C LEU A 167 -6.58 35.99 9.55
N VAL A 168 -7.86 35.66 9.35
CA VAL A 168 -8.91 36.64 9.07
C VAL A 168 -9.14 37.54 10.26
N HIS A 169 -9.19 37.01 11.49
CA HIS A 169 -9.33 37.81 12.71
C HIS A 169 -8.18 38.81 12.89
N ASP A 170 -6.93 38.37 12.73
CA ASP A 170 -5.74 39.22 12.88
C ASP A 170 -5.73 40.34 11.81
N THR A 171 -6.08 40.00 10.57
CA THR A 171 -6.16 40.96 9.44
C THR A 171 -7.30 41.97 9.64
N SER A 172 -8.47 41.50 10.07
CA SER A 172 -9.64 42.32 10.42
C SER A 172 -9.29 43.33 11.52
N LYS A 173 -8.60 42.88 12.57
CA LYS A 173 -8.14 43.74 13.67
C LYS A 173 -7.11 44.77 13.23
N GLN A 174 -6.15 44.38 12.38
CA GLN A 174 -5.13 45.29 11.84
C GLN A 174 -5.74 46.41 10.98
N LEU A 175 -6.80 46.10 10.22
CA LEU A 175 -7.48 47.05 9.35
C LEU A 175 -8.66 47.77 10.01
N GLY A 176 -9.03 47.40 11.24
CA GLY A 176 -10.18 47.96 11.94
C GLY A 176 -11.53 47.67 11.28
N LYS A 177 -11.65 46.57 10.52
CA LYS A 177 -12.89 46.19 9.81
C LYS A 177 -13.57 45.02 10.50
N HIS A 178 -14.89 45.04 10.62
CA HIS A 178 -15.64 43.86 11.07
C HIS A 178 -15.81 42.88 9.90
N VAL A 179 -15.30 41.65 10.05
CA VAL A 179 -15.38 40.60 9.03
C VAL A 179 -15.83 39.31 9.70
N GLU A 180 -16.77 38.62 9.08
CA GLU A 180 -17.24 37.29 9.47
C GLU A 180 -16.75 36.28 8.43
N LEU A 181 -16.15 35.18 8.89
CA LEU A 181 -15.67 34.10 8.02
C LEU A 181 -16.59 32.90 8.17
N GLU A 182 -17.25 32.53 7.07
CA GLU A 182 -17.99 31.27 6.95
C GLU A 182 -17.20 30.30 6.07
N LEU A 183 -17.04 29.06 6.54
CA LEU A 183 -16.39 27.98 5.80
C LEU A 183 -17.45 26.93 5.44
N LEU A 184 -17.54 26.60 4.16
CA LEU A 184 -18.50 25.63 3.63
C LEU A 184 -17.76 24.47 2.97
N GLY A 185 -18.26 23.25 3.16
CA GLY A 185 -17.70 22.06 2.52
C GLY A 185 -16.41 21.54 3.16
N GLU A 186 -16.17 21.83 4.44
CA GLU A 186 -15.01 21.40 5.23
C GLU A 186 -14.78 19.87 5.26
N GLN A 187 -15.85 19.11 5.08
CA GLN A 187 -15.86 17.65 5.00
C GLN A 187 -15.42 17.08 3.65
N THR A 188 -15.24 17.93 2.63
CA THR A 188 -14.80 17.49 1.31
C THR A 188 -13.41 16.90 1.42
N GLU A 189 -13.24 15.69 0.91
CA GLU A 189 -11.96 14.99 0.97
C GLU A 189 -11.06 15.40 -0.20
N LEU A 190 -9.77 15.61 0.06
CA LEU A 190 -8.76 15.97 -0.92
C LEU A 190 -7.54 15.08 -0.75
N ASP A 191 -6.85 14.77 -1.85
CA ASP A 191 -5.60 14.01 -1.78
C ASP A 191 -4.55 14.74 -0.90
N LYS A 192 -3.82 14.00 -0.07
CA LYS A 192 -2.78 14.55 0.83
C LYS A 192 -1.75 15.40 0.09
N THR A 193 -1.28 14.99 -1.09
CA THR A 193 -0.27 15.75 -1.85
C THR A 193 -0.83 17.07 -2.37
N VAL A 194 -2.11 17.08 -2.73
CA VAL A 194 -2.82 18.31 -3.12
C VAL A 194 -3.05 19.19 -1.89
N MET A 195 -3.38 18.59 -0.74
CA MET A 195 -3.56 19.30 0.53
C MET A 195 -2.30 20.05 0.96
N GLU A 196 -1.14 19.40 0.86
CA GLU A 196 0.16 20.00 1.19
C GLU A 196 0.47 21.20 0.30
N ARG A 197 0.19 21.09 -1.01
CA ARG A 197 0.35 22.19 -1.98
C ARG A 197 -0.60 23.36 -1.74
N ILE A 198 -1.80 23.11 -1.21
CA ILE A 198 -2.75 24.18 -0.88
C ILE A 198 -2.38 24.84 0.44
N GLY A 199 -1.88 24.08 1.42
CA GLY A 199 -1.53 24.60 2.75
C GLY A 199 -0.31 25.51 2.77
N ASP A 200 0.67 25.29 1.90
CA ASP A 200 1.97 26.00 1.89
C ASP A 200 1.89 27.46 1.40
N PRO A 201 1.13 27.80 0.33
CA PRO A 201 0.95 29.18 -0.13
C PRO A 201 0.12 30.07 0.80
N LEU A 202 -0.59 29.48 1.78
CA LEU A 202 -1.52 30.21 2.65
C LEU A 202 -0.87 30.84 3.88
N VAL A 203 0.45 30.68 4.04
CA VAL A 203 1.21 31.15 5.21
C VAL A 203 2.43 32.02 4.83
N HIS A 204 2.76 32.13 3.55
CA HIS A 204 3.81 33.04 3.10
C HIS A 204 3.32 34.49 3.14
N ARG A 205 3.73 35.19 4.19
CA ARG A 205 3.75 36.66 4.25
C ARG A 205 4.92 37.22 3.46
#